data_AF-A0A0G0JSY3-F1
#
_entry.id   AF-A0A0G0JSY3-F1
#
_cell.length_a   1.000
_cell.length_b   1.000
_cell.length_c   1.000
_cell.angle_alpha   90.00
_cell.angle_beta   90.00
_cell.angle_gamma   90.00
#
_symmetry.space_group_name_H-M   'P 1'
#
loop_
_entity.id
_entity.type
_entity.pdbx_description
1 polymer ?
#
loop_
_entity_poly.entity_id
_entity_poly.type
_entity_poly.pdbx_seq_one_letter_code
_entity_poly.pdbx_strand_id
1 'polypeptide(L)' 'MKYILYARKSTEDDDRQILSIEAQVFELKEFAAKEKLEIVASFQEAKTAKEPGRMKFAEMLSLIEKGKAEGILSWHPLC' A
#
# COMPACT_ATOMS: atom_id res chain seq x y z
N MET A 1 7.54 5.76 15.30
CA MET A 1 7.70 5.76 13.83
C MET A 1 6.37 5.40 13.19
N LYS A 2 5.78 6.35 12.49
CA LYS A 2 4.48 6.21 11.80
C LYS A 2 4.67 5.75 10.37
N TYR A 3 3.90 4.77 9.93
CA TYR A 3 4.01 4.18 8.60
C TYR A 3 2.69 4.25 7.84
N ILE A 4 2.79 4.40 6.53
CA ILE A 4 1.66 4.29 5.61
C ILE A 4 1.75 2.98 4.87
N LEU A 5 0.66 2.21 4.87
CA LEU A 5 0.57 0.97 4.15
C LEU A 5 0.15 1.25 2.70
N TYR A 6 0.93 0.81 1.72
CA TYR A 6 0.67 1.03 0.29
C TYR A 6 0.68 -0.30 -0.47
N ALA A 7 -0.48 -0.75 -0.93
CA ALA A 7 -0.61 -1.96 -1.74
C ALA A 7 -1.04 -1.61 -3.17
N ARG A 8 -0.42 -2.23 -4.18
CA ARG A 8 -0.77 -2.04 -5.59
C ARG A 8 -0.93 -3.38 -6.31
N LYS A 9 -2.01 -3.52 -7.10
CA LYS A 9 -2.20 -4.63 -8.04
C LYS A 9 -2.54 -4.06 -9.43
N SER A 10 -1.81 -4.48 -10.45
CA SER A 10 -2.20 -4.23 -11.85
C SER A 10 -3.24 -5.26 -12.25
N THR A 11 -4.39 -4.82 -12.77
CA THR A 11 -5.47 -5.74 -13.20
C THR A 11 -5.04 -6.60 -14.41
N GLU A 12 -3.99 -6.20 -15.13
CA GLU A 12 -3.43 -6.97 -16.26
C GLU A 12 -2.51 -8.12 -15.84
N ASP A 13 -2.07 -8.20 -14.59
CA ASP A 13 -1.16 -9.26 -14.09
C ASP A 13 -1.92 -10.43 -13.44
N ASP A 14 -3.16 -10.68 -13.89
CA ASP A 14 -3.99 -11.79 -13.40
C ASP A 14 -3.48 -13.17 -13.85
N ASP A 15 -2.48 -13.20 -14.75
CA ASP A 15 -1.95 -14.42 -15.36
C ASP A 15 -0.91 -15.15 -14.48
N ARG A 16 -0.33 -14.45 -13.49
CA ARG A 16 0.54 -15.06 -12.49
C ARG A 16 -0.24 -15.20 -11.19
N GLN A 17 -0.03 -16.29 -10.47
CA GLN A 17 -0.64 -16.64 -9.17
C GLN A 17 -0.27 -15.63 -8.05
N ILE A 18 -0.45 -14.33 -8.28
CA ILE A 18 -0.15 -13.24 -7.36
C ILE A 18 -1.36 -13.09 -6.42
N LEU A 19 -1.07 -13.08 -5.12
CA LEU A 19 -2.05 -12.84 -4.06
C LEU A 19 -2.96 -11.64 -4.37
N SER A 20 -4.26 -11.80 -4.12
CA SER A 20 -5.24 -10.71 -4.23
C SER A 20 -4.78 -9.48 -3.44
N ILE A 21 -5.13 -8.28 -3.91
CA ILE A 21 -4.76 -7.02 -3.25
C ILE A 21 -5.17 -7.00 -1.76
N GLU A 22 -6.29 -7.64 -1.42
CA GLU A 22 -6.74 -7.82 -0.03
C GLU A 22 -5.79 -8.68 0.79
N ALA A 23 -5.27 -9.77 0.23
CA ALA A 23 -4.34 -10.66 0.91
C ALA A 23 -2.97 -9.97 1.14
N GLN A 24 -2.50 -9.18 0.17
CA GLN A 24 -1.29 -8.36 0.34
C GLN A 24 -1.46 -7.34 1.48
N VAL A 25 -2.60 -6.67 1.54
CA VAL A 25 -2.91 -5.70 2.62
C VAL A 25 -3.01 -6.41 3.97
N PHE A 26 -3.59 -7.61 4.00
CA PHE A 26 -3.68 -8.42 5.21
C PHE A 26 -2.29 -8.79 5.73
N GLU A 27 -1.41 -9.32 4.88
CA GLU A 27 -0.02 -9.63 5.25
C GLU A 27 0.72 -8.39 5.76
N LEU A 28 0.62 -7.25 5.06
CA LEU A 28 1.28 -6.02 5.49
C LEU A 28 0.74 -5.54 6.86
N LYS A 29 -0.56 -5.69 7.11
CA LYS A 29 -1.16 -5.35 8.41
C LYS A 29 -0.71 -6.30 9.51
N GLU A 30 -0.65 -7.60 9.22
CA GLU A 30 -0.12 -8.59 10.17
C GLU A 30 1.34 -8.34 10.48
N PHE A 31 2.15 -8.05 9.46
CA PHE A 31 3.56 -7.68 9.63
C PHE A 31 3.70 -6.42 10.48
N ALA A 32 2.93 -5.38 10.18
CA ALA A 32 2.90 -4.16 10.97
C ALA A 32 2.48 -4.41 12.43
N ALA A 33 1.49 -5.28 12.66
CA ALA A 33 1.07 -5.64 14.01
C ALA A 33 2.15 -6.43 14.77
N LYS A 34 2.80 -7.39 14.10
CA LYS A 34 3.90 -8.19 14.66
C LYS A 34 5.11 -7.34 15.03
N GLU A 35 5.52 -6.46 14.11
CA GLU A 35 6.64 -5.52 14.28
C GLU A 35 6.26 -4.28 15.13
N LYS A 36 5.01 -4.19 15.60
CA LYS A 36 4.46 -3.05 16.35
C LYS A 36 4.65 -1.70 15.63
N LEU A 37 4.52 -1.69 14.32
CA LEU A 37 4.54 -0.50 13.48
C LEU A 37 3.21 0.25 13.59
N GLU A 38 3.28 1.57 13.77
CA GLU A 38 2.09 2.41 13.86
C GLU A 38 1.60 2.77 12.46
N ILE A 39 0.56 2.09 11.96
CA ILE A 39 -0.03 2.37 10.64
C ILE A 39 -1.04 3.51 10.75
N VAL A 40 -0.73 4.65 10.11
CA VAL A 40 -1.59 5.85 10.16
C VAL A 40 -2.60 5.91 9.01
N ALA A 41 -2.31 5.24 7.90
CA ALA A 41 -3.19 5.16 6.75
C ALA A 41 -2.88 3.90 5.92
N SER A 42 -3.90 3.37 5.24
CA SER A 42 -3.76 2.26 4.30
C SER A 42 -4.33 2.65 2.94
N PHE A 43 -3.48 2.68 1.92
CA PHE A 43 -3.84 2.95 0.54
C PHE A 43 -3.76 1.67 -0.28
N GLN A 44 -4.76 1.50 -1.15
CA GLN A 44 -4.88 0.36 -2.05
C GLN A 44 -5.12 0.88 -3.45
N GLU A 45 -4.26 0.53 -4.39
CA GLU A 45 -4.35 0.95 -5.77
C GLU A 45 -4.54 -0.26 -6.68
N ALA A 46 -5.75 -0.42 -7.22
CA ALA A 46 -6.05 -1.40 -8.26
C ALA A 46 -6.06 -0.64 -9.60
N LYS A 47 -5.04 -0.88 -10.43
CA LYS A 47 -4.86 -0.13 -11.68
C LYS A 47 -5.81 -0.68 -12.76
N THR A 48 -6.98 -0.06 -12.93
CA THR A 48 -7.71 -0.14 -14.21
C THR A 48 -7.08 0.87 -15.17
N ALA A 49 -6.89 0.46 -16.43
CA ALA A 49 -6.05 1.14 -17.43
C ALA A 49 -6.54 2.53 -17.94
N LYS A 50 -7.29 3.30 -17.14
CA LYS A 50 -7.65 4.69 -17.41
C LYS A 50 -7.61 5.44 -16.09
N GLU A 51 -6.67 6.38 -15.95
CA GLU A 51 -6.38 7.29 -14.82
C GLU A 51 -7.49 7.54 -13.75
N PRO A 52 -7.17 7.81 -12.46
CA PRO A 52 -5.96 8.47 -11.97
C PRO A 52 -5.37 7.84 -10.68
N GLY A 53 -4.27 7.08 -10.79
CA GLY A 53 -3.44 6.64 -9.65
C GLY A 53 -2.77 7.79 -8.86
N ARG A 54 -3.07 9.06 -9.19
CA ARG A 54 -2.52 10.22 -8.50
C ARG A 54 -3.31 10.66 -7.27
N MET A 55 -4.59 10.31 -7.12
CA MET A 55 -5.36 10.78 -5.95
C MET A 55 -4.87 10.15 -4.64
N LYS A 56 -4.72 8.81 -4.61
CA LYS A 56 -4.25 8.10 -3.42
C LYS A 56 -2.77 8.39 -3.12
N PHE A 57 -1.96 8.49 -4.17
CA PHE A 57 -0.56 8.91 -4.03
C PHE A 57 -0.42 10.35 -3.52
N ALA A 58 -1.24 11.29 -4.00
CA ALA A 58 -1.24 12.67 -3.52
C ALA A 58 -1.74 12.78 -2.08
N GLU A 59 -2.75 12.00 -1.67
CA GLU A 59 -3.15 11.91 -0.26
C GLU A 59 -2.02 11.37 0.61
N MET A 60 -1.35 10.30 0.17
CA MET A 60 -0.19 9.74 0.87
C MET A 60 0.92 10.79 1.03
N LEU A 61 1.26 11.52 -0.04
CA LEU A 61 2.24 12.61 0.00
C LEU A 61 1.82 13.70 0.98
N SER A 62 0.55 14.12 0.96
CA SER A 62 0.03 15.14 1.87
C SER A 62 0.12 14.69 3.34
N LEU A 63 -0.04 13.40 3.63
CA LEU A 63 0.14 12.87 4.99
C LEU A 63 1.60 12.95 5.44
N ILE A 64 2.55 12.66 4.53
CA ILE A 64 3.98 12.77 4.81
C ILE A 64 4.37 14.24 5.01
N GLU A 65 3.92 15.15 4.13
CA GLU A 65 4.15 16.60 4.26
C GLU A 65 3.59 17.19 5.55
N LYS A 66 2.46 16.66 6.04
CA LYS A 66 1.87 17.06 7.33
C LYS A 66 2.58 16.46 8.55
N GLY A 67 3.65 15.67 8.35
CA GLY A 67 4.35 14.97 9.43
C GLY A 67 3.52 13.87 10.10
N LYS A 68 2.48 13.36 9.41
CA LYS A 68 1.65 12.26 9.92
C LYS A 68 2.29 10.89 9.70
N ALA A 69 3.24 10.77 8.77
CA ALA A 69 3.96 9.53 8.50
C ALA A 69 5.45 9.79 8.32
N GLU A 70 6.26 8.85 8.79
CA GLU A 70 7.73 8.86 8.70
C GLU A 70 8.24 7.83 7.66
N GLY A 71 7.40 6.86 7.26
CA GLY A 71 7.77 5.85 6.27
C GLY A 71 6.58 5.27 5.53
N ILE A 72 6.87 4.52 4.45
CA ILE A 72 5.88 3.82 3.64
C ILE A 72 6.21 2.33 3.66
N LEU A 73 5.24 1.51 4.05
CA LEU A 73 5.28 0.06 4.02
C LEU A 73 4.55 -0.43 2.77
N SER A 74 5.30 -0.93 1.77
CA SER A 74 4.74 -1.42 0.50
C SER A 74 4.93 -2.92 0.34
N TRP A 75 3.92 -3.60 -0.20
CA TRP A 75 4.06 -4.99 -0.61
C TRP A 75 4.79 -5.05 -1.95
N HIS A 76 5.74 -5.96 -2.09
CA HIS A 76 6.50 -6.16 -3.32
C HIS A 76 6.56 -7.66 -3.65
N PRO A 77 6.03 -8.12 -4.79
CA PRO A 77 5.99 -9.55 -5.16
C PRO A 77 7.35 -10.17 -5.55
N LEU A 78 8.47 -9.48 -5.42
CA LEU A 78 9.79 -9.98 -5.81
C LEU A 78 10.70 -10.13 -4.59
N CYS A 79 10.60 -11.28 -3.95
CA CYS A 79 11.72 -12.10 -3.50
C CYS A 79 11.27 -13.57 -3.54
#